data_AF-A0A7C5YA34-F1
#
_entry.id   AF-A0A7C5YA34-F1
#
_cell.length_a   1.000
_cell.length_b   1.000
_cell.length_c   1.000
_cell.angle_alpha   90.00
_cell.angle_beta   90.00
_cell.angle_gamma   90.00
#
_symmetry.space_group_name_H-M   'P 1'
#
loop_
_entity.id
_entity.type
_entity.pdbx_description
1 polymer ?
#
loop_
_entity_poly.entity_id
_entity_poly.type
_entity_poly.pdbx_seq_one_letter_code
_entity_poly.pdbx_strand_id
1 'polypeptide(L)'
;MSKKVTLGEEKILDSWSVLIEGAQGRADEFYNLVMKFVEEQRMPNVRAEMVLAYPPGGYKFWSAIFESAKKMGRQYLMISNDYLHHYKFFTRAMDYGKNLHISWYLVCEPHFLDWLFKKPHEKIVYTPIFLFDQEELTAYVTCAHHCVLKAVEALMVSLGQDFSKVDRKSRGFLGVS
;
A
#
# COMPACT_ATOMS: atom_id res chain seq x y z
N MET A 1 4.06 -3.65 19.97
CA MET A 1 5.14 -3.90 18.99
C MET A 1 4.55 -3.79 17.60
N SER A 2 5.14 -3.02 16.69
CA SER A 2 4.62 -2.89 15.31
C SER A 2 4.65 -4.24 14.60
N LYS A 3 3.54 -4.57 13.92
CA LYS A 3 3.39 -5.81 13.16
C LYS A 3 4.44 -5.88 12.05
N LYS A 4 5.08 -7.03 11.87
CA LYS A 4 6.11 -7.26 10.85
C LYS A 4 5.50 -8.01 9.67
N VAL A 5 5.71 -7.50 8.46
CA VAL A 5 5.18 -8.09 7.22
C VAL A 5 6.29 -8.25 6.18
N THR A 6 6.07 -9.11 5.18
CA THR A 6 7.02 -9.32 4.08
C THR A 6 6.42 -8.82 2.77
N LEU A 7 7.15 -7.95 2.09
CA LEU A 7 6.76 -7.32 0.83
C LEU A 7 7.78 -7.66 -0.25
N GLY A 8 7.32 -8.20 -1.38
CA GLY A 8 8.11 -8.55 -2.56
C GLY A 8 7.46 -8.03 -3.83
N GLU A 9 8.26 -7.73 -4.85
CA GLU A 9 7.78 -7.15 -6.12
C GLU A 9 6.87 -8.12 -6.88
N GLU A 10 7.12 -9.42 -6.79
CA GLU A 10 6.36 -10.49 -7.44
C GLU A 10 4.90 -10.59 -6.97
N LYS A 11 4.55 -9.85 -5.92
CA LYS A 11 3.23 -9.85 -5.29
C LYS A 11 2.43 -8.57 -5.57
N ILE A 12 3.04 -7.58 -6.21
CA ILE A 12 2.42 -6.27 -6.46
C ILE A 12 1.44 -6.41 -7.63
N LEU A 13 0.16 -6.16 -7.37
CA LEU A 13 -0.91 -6.17 -8.36
C LEU A 13 -1.16 -4.80 -8.95
N ASP A 14 -1.04 -3.77 -8.13
CA ASP A 14 -1.30 -2.40 -8.52
C ASP A 14 -0.42 -1.45 -7.72
N SER A 15 -0.14 -0.29 -8.28
CA SER A 15 0.76 0.69 -7.68
C SER A 15 0.47 2.10 -8.16
N TRP A 16 0.79 3.06 -7.31
CA TRP A 16 0.70 4.48 -7.65
C TRP A 16 1.70 5.28 -6.83
N SER A 17 2.12 6.42 -7.35
CA SER A 17 3.07 7.28 -6.66
C SER A 17 2.97 8.73 -7.12
N VAL A 18 3.30 9.64 -6.22
CA VAL A 18 3.45 11.07 -6.48
C VAL A 18 4.62 11.62 -5.69
N LEU A 19 5.25 12.67 -6.21
CA LEU A 19 6.25 13.45 -5.49
C LEU A 19 5.65 14.82 -5.17
N ILE A 20 5.56 15.17 -3.88
CA ILE A 20 5.14 16.50 -3.43
C ILE A 20 6.39 17.33 -3.16
N GLU A 21 6.55 18.43 -3.88
CA GLU A 21 7.70 19.31 -3.73
C GLU A 21 7.66 20.06 -2.38
N GLY A 22 8.81 20.27 -1.73
CA GLY A 22 8.87 21.05 -0.49
C GLY A 22 8.15 20.45 0.73
N ALA A 23 7.68 19.21 0.65
CA ALA A 23 6.93 18.54 1.72
C ALA A 23 7.79 17.70 2.69
N GLN A 24 9.12 17.89 2.68
CA GLN A 24 10.05 17.18 3.58
C GLN A 24 9.58 17.26 5.04
N GLY A 25 9.63 16.12 5.75
CA GLY A 25 9.28 16.02 7.16
C GLY A 25 7.78 15.94 7.44
N ARG A 26 6.92 15.89 6.40
CA ARG A 26 5.45 15.82 6.55
C ARG A 26 4.88 14.40 6.43
N ALA A 27 5.71 13.37 6.59
CA ALA A 27 5.28 11.97 6.52
C ALA A 27 4.24 11.61 7.59
N ASP A 28 4.43 12.07 8.83
CA ASP A 28 3.48 11.78 9.93
C ASP A 28 2.13 12.43 9.71
N GLU A 29 2.12 13.66 9.17
CA GLU A 29 0.91 14.36 8.79
C GLU A 29 0.16 13.60 7.69
N PHE A 30 0.88 13.11 6.67
CA PHE A 30 0.30 12.24 5.63
C PHE A 30 -0.39 11.02 6.25
N TYR A 31 0.29 10.27 7.12
CA TYR A 31 -0.30 9.05 7.70
C TYR A 31 -1.52 9.37 8.56
N ASN A 32 -1.47 10.44 9.36
CA ASN A 32 -2.60 10.87 10.19
C ASN A 32 -3.82 11.24 9.35
N LEU A 33 -3.61 11.95 8.23
CA LEU A 33 -4.68 12.28 7.29
C LEU A 33 -5.27 11.02 6.66
N VAL A 34 -4.44 10.08 6.19
CA VAL A 34 -4.95 8.83 5.60
C VAL A 34 -5.75 8.02 6.62
N MET A 35 -5.23 7.84 7.84
CA MET A 35 -5.96 7.12 8.91
C MET A 35 -7.29 7.77 9.22
N LYS A 36 -7.31 9.11 9.38
CA LYS A 36 -8.54 9.88 9.58
C LYS A 36 -9.54 9.63 8.45
N PHE A 37 -9.12 9.74 7.19
CA PHE A 37 -10.04 9.55 6.06
C PHE A 37 -10.55 8.11 5.97
N VAL A 38 -9.71 7.12 6.24
CA VAL A 38 -10.13 5.70 6.30
C VAL A 38 -11.21 5.49 7.36
N GLU A 39 -11.05 6.07 8.54
CA GLU A 39 -12.05 6.01 9.62
C GLU A 39 -13.36 6.70 9.24
N GLU A 40 -13.29 7.87 8.60
CA GLU A 40 -14.45 8.64 8.15
C GLU A 40 -15.28 7.92 7.07
N GLN A 41 -14.63 7.16 6.18
CA GLN A 41 -15.34 6.40 5.13
C GLN A 41 -16.17 5.23 5.67
N ARG A 42 -15.89 4.75 6.90
CA ARG A 42 -16.59 3.61 7.53
C ARG A 42 -16.71 2.39 6.61
N MET A 43 -15.64 2.09 5.88
CA MET A 43 -15.58 0.92 4.98
C MET A 43 -15.82 -0.39 5.77
N PRO A 44 -16.63 -1.31 5.24
CA PRO A 44 -16.88 -2.58 5.92
C PRO A 44 -15.58 -3.40 6.00
N ASN A 45 -15.33 -4.02 7.15
CA ASN A 45 -14.20 -4.93 7.38
C ASN A 45 -12.81 -4.31 7.19
N VAL A 46 -12.68 -3.00 7.03
CA VAL A 46 -11.40 -2.33 6.77
C VAL A 46 -10.76 -1.82 8.05
N ARG A 47 -9.44 -1.98 8.15
CA ARG A 47 -8.60 -1.47 9.24
C ARG A 47 -7.32 -0.87 8.66
N ALA A 48 -6.83 0.18 9.30
CA ALA A 48 -5.54 0.79 8.99
C ALA A 48 -4.58 0.65 10.19
N GLU A 49 -3.36 0.20 9.94
CA GLU A 49 -2.33 0.05 10.98
C GLU A 49 -0.92 0.30 10.44
N MET A 50 -0.06 0.90 11.27
CA MET A 50 1.36 1.05 10.94
C MET A 50 2.10 -0.28 11.09
N VAL A 51 2.77 -0.70 10.03
CA VAL A 51 3.51 -1.96 9.98
C VAL A 51 4.95 -1.75 9.55
N LEU A 52 5.80 -2.72 9.89
CA LEU A 52 7.19 -2.76 9.46
C LEU A 52 7.36 -3.84 8.38
N ALA A 53 7.49 -3.40 7.14
CA ALA A 53 7.66 -4.28 5.99
C ALA A 53 9.15 -4.62 5.77
N TYR A 54 9.41 -5.88 5.45
CA TYR A 54 10.72 -6.44 5.17
C TYR A 54 10.76 -7.06 3.77
N PRO A 55 11.94 -7.14 3.13
CA PRO A 55 12.10 -7.81 1.83
C PRO A 55 11.79 -9.32 1.91
N PRO A 56 11.64 -9.98 0.74
CA PRO A 56 11.44 -11.43 0.65
C PRO A 56 12.46 -12.20 1.49
N GLY A 57 12.02 -13.27 2.16
CA GLY A 57 12.79 -13.97 3.21
C GLY A 57 12.42 -13.53 4.63
N GLY A 58 11.92 -12.31 4.81
CA GLY A 58 11.32 -11.85 6.07
C GLY A 58 12.30 -11.59 7.21
N TYR A 59 11.82 -10.95 8.28
CA TYR A 59 12.67 -10.45 9.37
C TYR A 59 13.61 -11.52 9.95
N LYS A 60 13.09 -12.73 10.23
CA LYS A 60 13.86 -13.79 10.89
C LYS A 60 15.07 -14.22 10.06
N PHE A 61 14.85 -14.49 8.76
CA PHE A 61 15.92 -14.86 7.83
C PHE A 61 16.99 -13.78 7.76
N TRP A 62 16.60 -12.53 7.48
CA TRP A 62 17.56 -11.44 7.33
C TRP A 62 18.30 -11.16 8.65
N SER A 63 17.61 -11.23 9.79
CA SER A 63 18.24 -11.03 11.11
C SER A 63 19.24 -12.11 11.50
N ALA A 64 19.13 -13.31 10.91
CA ALA A 64 20.09 -14.39 11.11
C ALA A 64 21.35 -14.22 10.24
N ILE A 65 21.23 -13.53 9.09
CA ILE A 65 22.32 -13.36 8.13
C ILE A 65 23.07 -12.05 8.36
N PHE A 66 22.38 -10.97 8.73
CA PHE A 66 22.99 -9.67 8.97
C PHE A 66 22.36 -8.97 10.18
N GLU A 67 23.21 -8.45 11.07
CA GLU A 67 22.76 -7.63 12.22
C GLU A 67 22.07 -6.32 11.76
N SER A 68 22.40 -5.86 10.55
CA SER A 68 21.79 -4.70 9.90
C SER A 68 20.34 -4.92 9.46
N ALA A 69 19.79 -6.14 9.55
CA ALA A 69 18.41 -6.44 9.17
C ALA A 69 17.37 -5.59 9.92
N LYS A 70 17.67 -5.15 11.15
CA LYS A 70 16.81 -4.19 11.87
C LYS A 70 16.61 -2.89 11.09
N LYS A 71 17.63 -2.44 10.34
CA LYS A 71 17.61 -1.24 9.49
C LYS A 71 16.99 -1.48 8.12
N MET A 72 16.70 -2.73 7.74
CA MET A 72 16.06 -3.06 6.46
C MET A 72 14.55 -2.85 6.49
N GLY A 73 13.94 -2.90 7.67
CA GLY A 73 12.51 -2.65 7.84
C GLY A 73 12.13 -1.27 7.30
N ARG A 74 11.00 -1.19 6.62
CA ARG A 74 10.40 0.05 6.13
C ARG A 74 9.02 0.21 6.73
N GLN A 75 8.75 1.35 7.33
CA GLN A 75 7.41 1.65 7.84
C GLN A 75 6.46 1.92 6.68
N TYR A 76 5.30 1.28 6.74
CA TYR A 76 4.17 1.49 5.85
C TYR A 76 2.92 1.64 6.70
N LEU A 77 1.96 2.42 6.21
CA LEU A 77 0.58 2.30 6.65
C LEU A 77 -0.06 1.20 5.82
N MET A 78 -0.48 0.14 6.47
CA MET A 78 -1.21 -0.95 5.84
C MET A 78 -2.71 -0.74 6.07
N ILE A 79 -3.45 -0.63 4.99
CA ILE A 79 -4.89 -0.76 4.97
C ILE A 79 -5.19 -2.20 4.58
N SER A 80 -6.09 -2.84 5.32
CA SER A 80 -6.45 -4.24 5.11
C SER A 80 -7.94 -4.44 5.28
N ASN A 81 -8.51 -5.37 4.52
CA ASN A 81 -9.89 -5.80 4.63
C ASN A 81 -9.93 -7.24 5.20
N ASP A 82 -10.71 -7.46 6.28
CA ASP A 82 -10.81 -8.75 6.96
C ASP A 82 -11.45 -9.84 6.10
N TYR A 83 -12.35 -9.47 5.16
CA TYR A 83 -12.92 -10.39 4.18
C TYR A 83 -11.88 -10.73 3.10
N LEU A 84 -11.26 -9.71 2.51
CA LEU A 84 -10.21 -9.85 1.49
C LEU A 84 -8.81 -9.96 2.11
N HIS A 85 -8.66 -10.84 3.11
CA HIS A 85 -7.46 -10.89 3.95
C HIS A 85 -6.15 -11.19 3.21
N HIS A 86 -6.20 -11.70 1.98
CA HIS A 86 -5.03 -11.93 1.12
C HIS A 86 -4.56 -10.70 0.34
N TYR A 87 -5.41 -9.69 0.22
CA TYR A 87 -5.11 -8.44 -0.45
C TYR A 87 -4.78 -7.36 0.57
N LYS A 88 -3.58 -6.81 0.49
CA LYS A 88 -3.09 -5.76 1.40
C LYS A 88 -2.74 -4.52 0.62
N PHE A 89 -3.19 -3.38 1.10
CA PHE A 89 -2.89 -2.08 0.51
C PHE A 89 -1.85 -1.40 1.41
N PHE A 90 -0.66 -1.16 0.89
CA PHE A 90 0.42 -0.52 1.63
C PHE A 90 0.66 0.87 1.07
N THR A 91 0.63 1.90 1.90
CA THR A 91 1.02 3.26 1.53
C THR A 91 2.20 3.75 2.37
N ARG A 92 3.07 4.56 1.77
CA ARG A 92 4.25 5.10 2.42
C ARG A 92 4.54 6.50 1.92
N ALA A 93 4.89 7.36 2.87
CA ALA A 93 5.56 8.63 2.65
C ALA A 93 7.04 8.51 3.01
N MET A 94 7.91 9.02 2.15
CA MET A 94 9.36 9.01 2.31
C MET A 94 9.94 10.34 1.85
N ASP A 95 10.73 10.97 2.73
CA ASP A 95 11.52 12.13 2.34
C ASP A 95 12.51 11.76 1.23
N TYR A 96 12.55 12.58 0.19
CA TYR A 96 13.49 12.49 -0.92
C TYR A 96 14.05 13.88 -1.20
N GLY A 97 15.16 14.21 -0.52
CA GLY A 97 15.69 15.57 -0.50
C GLY A 97 14.72 16.52 0.21
N LYS A 98 14.36 17.63 -0.47
CA LYS A 98 13.37 18.59 0.03
C LYS A 98 11.91 18.19 -0.23
N ASN A 99 11.70 17.07 -0.90
CA ASN A 99 10.39 16.62 -1.38
C ASN A 99 9.91 15.42 -0.56
N LEU A 100 8.61 15.14 -0.63
CA LEU A 100 8.00 13.96 -0.03
C LEU A 100 7.50 13.05 -1.15
N HIS A 101 8.08 11.87 -1.27
CA HIS A 101 7.60 10.83 -2.17
C HIS A 101 6.54 10.00 -1.46
N ILE A 102 5.35 9.95 -2.04
CA ILE A 102 4.24 9.13 -1.57
C ILE A 102 4.01 8.03 -2.59
N SER A 103 3.91 6.78 -2.13
CA SER A 103 3.54 5.67 -2.97
C SER A 103 2.65 4.68 -2.24
N TRP A 104 1.79 4.00 -3.00
CA TRP A 104 1.06 2.85 -2.50
C TRP A 104 1.17 1.65 -3.44
N TYR A 105 1.01 0.46 -2.86
CA TYR A 105 1.04 -0.83 -3.53
C TYR A 105 -0.12 -1.70 -3.05
N LEU A 106 -0.86 -2.29 -3.99
CA LEU A 106 -1.78 -3.39 -3.74
C LEU A 106 -1.01 -4.69 -3.90
N VAL A 107 -1.08 -5.57 -2.91
CA VAL A 107 -0.28 -6.78 -2.82
C VAL A 107 -1.18 -7.97 -2.55
N CYS A 108 -0.95 -9.08 -3.26
CA CYS A 108 -1.60 -10.37 -2.98
C CYS A 108 -0.62 -11.34 -2.32
N GLU A 109 -0.98 -11.89 -1.17
CA GLU A 109 -0.19 -12.92 -0.53
C GLU A 109 -0.30 -14.27 -1.26
N PRO A 110 0.83 -14.99 -1.48
CA PRO A 110 0.87 -16.17 -2.34
C PRO A 110 0.05 -17.37 -1.83
N HIS A 111 -0.16 -17.50 -0.51
CA HIS A 111 -0.81 -18.68 0.08
C HIS A 111 -2.29 -18.82 -0.30
N PHE A 112 -2.92 -17.81 -0.90
CA PHE A 112 -4.32 -17.90 -1.35
C PHE A 112 -4.50 -18.88 -2.51
N LEU A 113 -3.47 -19.06 -3.35
CA LEU A 113 -3.61 -19.73 -4.64
C LEU A 113 -2.61 -20.88 -4.87
N ASP A 114 -1.77 -21.19 -3.87
CA ASP A 114 -0.79 -22.29 -3.93
C ASP A 114 -1.45 -23.66 -4.21
N TRP A 115 -2.73 -23.85 -3.86
CA TRP A 115 -3.46 -25.08 -4.16
C TRP A 115 -3.97 -25.16 -5.62
N LEU A 116 -4.28 -24.02 -6.23
CA LEU A 116 -4.77 -23.92 -7.62
C LEU A 116 -3.64 -23.99 -8.65
N PHE A 117 -2.42 -23.55 -8.29
CA PHE A 117 -1.33 -23.36 -9.24
C PHE A 117 -0.08 -24.21 -8.93
N LYS A 118 -0.26 -25.52 -8.72
CA LYS A 118 0.82 -26.53 -8.71
C LYS A 118 1.53 -26.72 -10.06
N LYS A 119 1.64 -25.69 -10.90
CA LYS A 119 2.42 -25.71 -12.14
C LYS A 119 3.53 -24.65 -12.10
N PRO A 120 4.79 -25.03 -12.33
CA PRO A 120 5.88 -24.08 -12.36
C PRO A 120 5.87 -23.35 -13.71
N HIS A 121 6.10 -22.03 -13.68
CA HIS A 121 6.51 -21.16 -14.79
C HIS A 121 5.49 -20.32 -15.59
N GLU A 122 4.20 -20.29 -15.26
CA GLU A 122 3.32 -19.26 -15.84
C GLU A 122 3.13 -18.10 -14.87
N LYS A 123 3.21 -16.86 -15.38
CA LYS A 123 2.97 -15.62 -14.62
C LYS A 123 1.67 -15.79 -13.84
N ILE A 124 1.78 -15.91 -12.51
CA ILE A 124 0.65 -16.18 -11.64
C ILE A 124 -0.35 -15.04 -11.80
N VAL A 125 -1.54 -15.37 -12.30
CA VAL A 125 -2.65 -14.44 -12.46
C VAL A 125 -3.35 -14.36 -11.10
N TYR A 126 -2.92 -13.41 -10.27
CA TYR A 126 -3.46 -13.14 -8.93
C TYR A 126 -4.82 -12.41 -9.00
N THR A 127 -5.76 -12.95 -9.77
CA THR A 127 -7.08 -12.35 -9.93
C THR A 127 -8.07 -12.98 -8.96
N PRO A 128 -9.05 -12.20 -8.46
CA PRO A 128 -10.19 -12.76 -7.73
C PRO A 128 -10.82 -13.90 -8.53
N ILE A 129 -11.15 -15.01 -7.87
CA ILE A 129 -11.75 -16.19 -8.52
C ILE A 129 -13.23 -15.94 -8.83
N PHE A 130 -13.89 -15.11 -8.02
CA PHE A 130 -15.32 -14.82 -8.10
C PHE A 130 -15.60 -13.34 -8.39
N LEU A 131 -16.67 -13.07 -9.12
CA LEU A 131 -17.11 -11.71 -9.48
C LEU A 131 -17.35 -10.84 -8.24
N PHE A 132 -17.99 -11.39 -7.21
CA PHE A 132 -18.27 -10.64 -5.98
C PHE A 132 -16.99 -10.25 -5.22
N ASP A 133 -15.98 -11.11 -5.21
CA ASP A 133 -14.68 -10.78 -4.64
C ASP A 133 -13.99 -9.68 -5.46
N GLN A 134 -14.18 -9.67 -6.77
CA GLN A 134 -13.65 -8.62 -7.64
C GLN A 134 -14.35 -7.28 -7.42
N GLU A 135 -15.66 -7.26 -7.25
CA GLU A 135 -16.43 -6.06 -6.92
C GLU A 135 -15.99 -5.49 -5.58
N GLU A 136 -15.92 -6.33 -4.54
CA GLU A 136 -15.47 -5.93 -3.21
C GLU A 136 -14.01 -5.45 -3.22
N LEU A 137 -13.12 -6.14 -3.95
CA LEU A 137 -11.72 -5.73 -4.08
C LEU A 137 -11.59 -4.38 -4.77
N THR A 138 -12.36 -4.17 -5.85
CA THR A 138 -12.36 -2.90 -6.58
C THR A 138 -12.86 -1.77 -5.68
N ALA A 139 -13.97 -1.97 -4.97
CA ALA A 139 -14.53 -0.98 -4.05
C ALA A 139 -13.56 -0.64 -2.91
N TYR A 140 -12.98 -1.66 -2.28
CA TYR A 140 -11.99 -1.52 -1.22
C TYR A 140 -10.76 -0.72 -1.68
N VAL A 141 -10.15 -1.11 -2.80
CA VAL A 141 -8.92 -0.48 -3.31
C VAL A 141 -9.19 0.94 -3.78
N THR A 142 -10.33 1.18 -4.46
CA THR A 142 -10.73 2.52 -4.90
C THR A 142 -10.93 3.45 -3.71
N CYS A 143 -11.62 3.00 -2.67
CA CYS A 143 -11.85 3.82 -1.48
C CYS A 143 -10.55 4.11 -0.72
N ALA A 144 -9.67 3.12 -0.56
CA ALA A 144 -8.34 3.31 0.02
C ALA A 144 -7.50 4.29 -0.80
N HIS A 145 -7.53 4.18 -2.13
CA HIS A 145 -6.86 5.10 -3.04
C HIS A 145 -7.37 6.53 -2.90
N HIS A 146 -8.69 6.73 -2.84
CA HIS A 146 -9.29 8.06 -2.62
C HIS A 146 -8.91 8.65 -1.26
N CYS A 147 -8.78 7.84 -0.21
CA CYS A 147 -8.26 8.32 1.08
C CYS A 147 -6.82 8.83 0.97
N VAL A 148 -5.97 8.13 0.20
CA VAL A 148 -4.59 8.56 -0.08
C VAL A 148 -4.59 9.85 -0.91
N LEU A 149 -5.40 9.95 -1.96
CA LEU A 149 -5.50 11.16 -2.78
C LEU A 149 -5.97 12.37 -1.96
N LYS A 150 -6.98 12.22 -1.10
CA LYS A 150 -7.43 13.29 -0.19
C LYS A 150 -6.32 13.76 0.74
N ALA A 151 -5.50 12.85 1.26
CA ALA A 151 -4.34 13.21 2.09
C ALA A 151 -3.27 13.96 1.28
N VAL A 152 -2.98 13.51 0.06
CA VAL A 152 -2.06 14.20 -0.86
C VAL A 152 -2.58 15.61 -1.19
N GLU A 153 -3.86 15.73 -1.55
CA GLU A 153 -4.50 17.01 -1.86
C GLU A 153 -4.39 17.98 -0.68
N ALA A 154 -4.74 17.54 0.52
CA ALA A 154 -4.64 18.36 1.72
C ALA A 154 -3.20 18.86 1.97
N LEU A 155 -2.19 17.99 1.80
CA LEU A 155 -0.79 18.37 1.92
C LEU A 155 -0.32 19.35 0.84
N MET A 156 -0.76 19.15 -0.40
CA MET A 156 -0.41 20.03 -1.53
C MET A 156 -1.05 21.40 -1.38
N VAL A 157 -2.34 21.45 -1.03
CA VAL A 157 -3.08 22.70 -0.80
C VAL A 157 -2.44 23.51 0.32
N SER A 158 -2.02 22.87 1.41
CA SER A 158 -1.36 23.58 2.52
C SER A 158 0.02 24.14 2.14
N LEU A 159 0.61 23.70 1.03
CA LEU A 159 1.87 24.20 0.45
C LEU A 159 1.62 25.19 -0.70
N GLY A 160 0.37 25.55 -0.98
CA GLY A 160 0.00 26.41 -2.11
C GLY A 160 0.21 25.75 -3.47
N GLN A 161 0.24 24.42 -3.54
CA GLN A 161 0.42 23.65 -4.77
C GLN A 161 -0.91 23.25 -5.41
N ASP A 162 -0.89 23.05 -6.72
CA ASP A 162 -2.04 22.68 -7.52
C ASP A 162 -2.17 21.14 -7.64
N PHE A 163 -3.19 20.58 -6.98
CA PHE A 163 -3.49 19.15 -7.01
C PHE A 163 -4.10 18.68 -8.35
N SER A 164 -4.62 19.58 -9.20
CA SER A 164 -5.30 19.20 -10.44
C SER A 164 -4.37 18.54 -11.47
N LYS A 165 -3.06 18.75 -11.33
CA LYS A 165 -2.01 18.20 -12.21
C LYS A 165 -1.51 16.82 -11.78
N VAL A 166 -1.95 16.32 -10.62
CA VAL A 166 -1.57 14.99 -10.15
C VAL A 166 -2.25 13.94 -11.01
N ASP A 167 -1.45 13.02 -11.58
CA ASP A 167 -1.98 11.82 -12.19
C ASP A 167 -2.60 10.94 -11.10
N ARG A 168 -3.90 10.70 -11.19
CA ARG A 168 -4.66 9.92 -10.21
C ARG A 168 -4.68 8.44 -10.57
N LYS A 169 -4.36 8.08 -11.82
CA LYS A 169 -4.55 6.73 -12.29
C LYS A 169 -3.46 5.81 -11.78
N SER A 170 -3.84 4.69 -11.17
CA SER A 170 -2.91 3.65 -10.76
C SER A 170 -2.39 2.83 -11.94
N ARG A 171 -1.25 2.16 -11.73
CA ARG A 171 -0.60 1.28 -12.70
C ARG A 171 -0.68 -0.16 -12.19
N GLY A 172 -1.50 -0.97 -12.84
CA GLY A 172 -1.61 -2.39 -12.54
C GLY A 172 -2.95 -3.00 -12.94
N PHE A 173 -3.33 -4.05 -12.23
CA PHE A 173 -4.48 -4.90 -12.54
C PHE A 173 -5.82 -4.16 -12.51
N LEU A 174 -6.03 -3.27 -11.55
CA LEU A 174 -7.32 -2.58 -11.37
C LEU A 174 -7.34 -1.23 -12.08
N GLY A 175 -6.21 -0.52 -12.13
CA GLY A 175 -6.10 0.77 -12.82
C GLY A 175 -7.06 1.83 -12.26
N VAL A 176 -7.19 1.89 -10.93
CA VAL A 176 -8.12 2.77 -10.20
C VAL A 176 -7.76 4.25 -10.39
N SER A 177 -8.76 5.14 -10.25
CA SER A 177 -8.63 6.60 -10.43
C SER A 177 -9.46 7.40 -9.44
#